data_AF-A0A399YGV9-F1
#
_entry.id   AF-A0A399YGV9-F1
#
_cell.length_a   1.000
_cell.length_b   1.000
_cell.length_c   1.000
_cell.angle_alpha   90.00
_cell.angle_beta   90.00
_cell.angle_gamma   90.00
#
_symmetry.space_group_name_H-M   'P 1'
#
loop_
_entity.id
_entity.type
_entity.pdbx_description
1 polymer ?
#
loop_
_entity_poly.entity_id
_entity_poly.type
_entity_poly.pdbx_seq_one_letter_code
_entity_poly.pdbx_strand_id
1 'polypeptide(L)' 'MNLYQMINQDLDDQTIDSAQVAAIGFTPSIGRYAQMDDGTRIALNNHDYWLLDDNLEAMNREWKRGIAAMKVR' A
#
# COMPACT_ATOMS: atom_id res chain seq x y z
N MET A 1 5.02 13.10 11.02
CA MET A 1 3.96 12.44 10.23
C MET A 1 4.39 11.02 9.98
N ASN A 2 3.52 10.02 10.16
CA ASN A 2 3.87 8.64 9.79
C ASN A 2 3.71 8.45 8.25
N LEU A 3 4.33 7.40 7.69
CA LEU A 3 4.29 7.13 6.25
C LEU A 3 2.85 6.99 5.73
N TYR A 4 1.98 6.31 6.49
CA TYR A 4 0.58 6.12 6.14
C TYR A 4 -0.22 7.43 6.05
N GLN A 5 0.03 8.38 6.95
CA GLN A 5 -0.59 9.70 6.93
C GLN A 5 -0.14 10.52 5.73
N MET A 6 1.11 10.35 5.27
CA MET A 6 1.59 10.99 4.05
C MET A 6 0.87 10.40 2.82
N ILE A 7 0.77 9.06 2.75
CA ILE A 7 0.06 8.39 1.66
C ILE A 7 -1.41 8.80 1.63
N ASN A 8 -2.10 8.79 2.77
CA ASN A 8 -3.53 9.15 2.84
C ASN A 8 -3.82 10.59 2.38
N GLN A 9 -2.86 11.50 2.54
CA GLN A 9 -3.00 12.89 2.05
C GLN A 9 -2.89 13.00 0.53
N ASP A 10 -2.16 12.10 -0.10
CA ASP A 10 -1.84 12.13 -1.53
C ASP A 10 -2.73 11.18 -2.37
N LEU A 11 -3.60 10.40 -1.72
CA LEU A 11 -4.62 9.59 -2.38
C LEU A 11 -5.76 10.47 -2.91
N ASP A 12 -6.14 10.27 -4.17
CA ASP A 12 -7.34 10.89 -4.71
C ASP A 12 -8.60 10.31 -4.05
N ASP A 13 -8.59 8.99 -3.80
CA ASP A 13 -9.64 8.32 -3.03
C ASP A 13 -9.39 8.38 -1.52
N GLN A 14 -9.97 9.41 -0.91
CA GLN A 14 -9.92 9.69 0.53
C GLN A 14 -10.65 8.67 1.41
N THR A 15 -11.27 7.63 0.83
CA THR A 15 -11.92 6.54 1.59
C THR A 15 -10.94 5.42 1.95
N ILE A 16 -9.74 5.43 1.35
CA ILE A 16 -8.71 4.42 1.58
C ILE A 16 -7.84 4.85 2.76
N ASP A 17 -7.85 4.04 3.83
CA ASP A 17 -6.81 4.12 4.85
C ASP A 17 -5.63 3.21 4.46
N SER A 18 -4.50 3.80 4.04
CA SER A 18 -3.30 3.07 3.64
C SER A 18 -2.73 2.18 4.75
N ALA A 19 -3.04 2.45 6.02
CA ALA A 19 -2.65 1.59 7.13
C ALA A 19 -3.37 0.23 7.12
N GLN A 20 -4.55 0.17 6.49
CA GLN A 20 -5.38 -1.03 6.37
C GLN A 20 -5.19 -1.78 5.04
N VAL A 21 -4.41 -1.23 4.11
CA VAL A 21 -4.17 -1.90 2.82
C VAL A 21 -3.29 -3.13 3.06
N ALA A 22 -3.88 -4.31 2.91
CA ALA A 22 -3.21 -5.59 3.06
C ALA A 22 -2.49 -6.00 1.77
N ALA A 23 -3.05 -5.67 0.61
CA ALA A 23 -2.47 -5.93 -0.70
C ALA A 23 -3.04 -5.00 -1.76
N ILE A 24 -2.35 -4.86 -2.88
CA ILE A 24 -2.87 -4.28 -4.12
C ILE A 24 -2.85 -5.33 -5.22
N GLY A 25 -3.75 -5.22 -6.20
CA GLY A 25 -3.85 -6.22 -7.25
C GLY A 25 -4.67 -5.78 -8.46
N PHE A 26 -4.91 -6.74 -9.36
CA PHE A 26 -5.72 -6.56 -10.55
C PHE A 26 -6.70 -7.74 -10.74
N THR A 27 -7.96 -7.45 -11.06
CA THR A 27 -8.91 -8.45 -11.56
C THR A 27 -9.61 -7.94 -12.83
N PRO A 28 -10.03 -8.83 -13.75
CA PRO A 28 -10.76 -8.40 -14.95
C PRO A 28 -12.07 -7.66 -14.67
N SER A 29 -12.74 -7.94 -13.54
CA SER A 29 -14.06 -7.38 -13.22
C SER A 29 -14.00 -6.02 -12.53
N ILE A 30 -12.93 -5.75 -11.76
CA ILE A 30 -12.78 -4.51 -10.96
C ILE A 30 -11.69 -3.59 -11.53
N GLY A 31 -10.74 -4.16 -12.28
CA GLY A 31 -9.50 -3.47 -12.64
C GLY A 31 -8.50 -3.52 -11.49
N ARG A 32 -7.76 -2.43 -11.30
CA ARG A 32 -6.81 -2.25 -10.20
C ARG A 32 -7.56 -2.05 -8.89
N TYR A 33 -7.12 -2.68 -7.82
CA TYR A 33 -7.79 -2.58 -6.53
C TYR A 33 -6.82 -2.63 -5.35
N ALA A 34 -7.22 -2.01 -4.24
CA ALA A 34 -6.64 -2.24 -2.92
C ALA A 34 -7.52 -3.25 -2.19
N GLN A 35 -6.90 -4.24 -1.56
CA GLN A 35 -7.54 -5.16 -0.62
C GLN A 35 -7.25 -4.68 0.79
N MET A 36 -8.31 -4.36 1.52
CA MET A 36 -8.25 -3.95 2.92
C MET A 36 -8.07 -5.17 3.83
N ASP A 37 -7.68 -4.92 5.07
CA ASP A 37 -7.51 -5.92 6.14
C ASP A 37 -8.78 -6.75 6.41
N ASP A 38 -9.95 -6.13 6.31
CA ASP A 38 -11.27 -6.77 6.45
C ASP A 38 -11.69 -7.61 5.23
N GLY A 39 -10.87 -7.61 4.17
CA GLY A 39 -11.11 -8.35 2.92
C GLY A 39 -11.88 -7.56 1.87
N THR A 40 -12.33 -6.34 2.17
CA THR A 40 -12.99 -5.44 1.22
C THR A 40 -12.04 -5.08 0.08
N ARG A 41 -12.58 -4.97 -1.14
CA ARG A 41 -11.82 -4.54 -2.33
C ARG A 41 -12.33 -3.20 -2.81
N ILE A 42 -11.44 -2.21 -2.82
CA ILE A 42 -11.72 -0.85 -3.30
C ILE A 42 -11.05 -0.68 -4.66
N ALA A 43 -11.81 -0.25 -5.66
CA ALA A 43 -11.27 0.00 -6.99
C ALA A 43 -10.34 1.23 -6.94
N LEU A 44 -9.18 1.13 -7.58
CA LEU A 44 -8.19 2.20 -7.62
C LEU A 44 -8.17 2.84 -9.00
N ASN A 45 -8.02 4.16 -9.03
CA ASN A 45 -7.58 4.83 -10.23
C ASN A 45 -6.07 4.56 -10.47
N ASN A 46 -5.53 5.05 -11.59
CA ASN A 46 -4.12 4.81 -11.92
C ASN A 46 -3.15 5.52 -10.96
N HIS A 47 -3.49 6.72 -10.48
CA HIS A 47 -2.65 7.51 -9.57
C HIS A 47 -2.52 6.82 -8.22
N ASP A 48 -3.65 6.48 -7.59
CA ASP A 48 -3.69 5.80 -6.29
C ASP A 48 -3.00 4.44 -6.31
N TYR A 49 -3.16 3.70 -7.42
CA TYR A 49 -2.47 2.41 -7.60
C TYR A 49 -0.95 2.57 -7.55
N TRP A 50 -0.40 3.48 -8.34
CA TRP A 50 1.07 3.66 -8.39
C TRP A 50 1.61 4.24 -7.09
N LEU A 51 0.87 5.16 -6.46
CA LEU A 51 1.23 5.70 -5.16
C LEU A 51 1.30 4.58 -4.09
N LEU A 52 0.30 3.71 -4.02
CA LEU A 52 0.29 2.61 -3.06
C LEU A 52 1.37 1.56 -3.37
N ASP A 53 1.61 1.25 -4.65
CA ASP A 53 2.65 0.30 -5.10
C ASP A 53 4.05 0.77 -4.69
N ASP A 54 4.41 2.01 -5.03
CA ASP A 54 5.73 2.59 -4.71
C ASP A 54 6.01 2.60 -3.20
N ASN A 55 4.97 2.89 -2.41
CA ASN A 55 5.09 2.94 -0.95
C ASN A 55 5.18 1.54 -0.33
N LEU A 56 4.39 0.57 -0.79
CA LEU A 56 4.48 -0.83 -0.34
C LEU A 56 5.86 -1.42 -0.67
N GLU A 57 6.43 -1.08 -1.83
CA GLU A 57 7.79 -1.46 -2.15
C GLU A 57 8.81 -0.80 -1.21
N ALA A 58 8.68 0.49 -0.93
CA ALA A 58 9.57 1.21 -0.02
C ALA A 58 9.56 0.59 1.38
N MET A 59 8.37 0.27 1.91
CA MET A 59 8.22 -0.45 3.18
C MET A 59 8.86 -1.83 3.16
N ASN A 60 8.65 -2.60 2.09
CA ASN A 60 9.27 -3.91 1.92
C ASN A 60 10.80 -3.84 1.84
N ARG A 61 11.35 -2.81 1.21
CA ARG A 61 12.81 -2.58 1.17
C ARG A 61 13.38 -2.29 2.55
N GLU A 62 12.74 -1.41 3.33
CA GLU A 62 13.18 -1.07 4.69
C GLU A 62 13.05 -2.26 5.65
N TRP A 63 11.97 -3.04 5.56
CA TRP A 63 11.81 -4.27 6.34
C TRP A 63 12.91 -5.31 6.03
N LYS A 64 13.20 -5.53 4.74
CA LYS A 64 14.30 -6.42 4.31
C LYS A 64 15.65 -5.94 4.83
N ARG A 65 15.92 -4.63 4.81
CA ARG A 65 17.14 -4.03 5.39
C ARG A 65 17.23 -4.26 6.90
N GLY A 66 16.14 -4.06 7.62
CA GLY A 66 16.06 -4.31 9.06
C GLY A 66 16.35 -5.78 9.42
N ILE A 67 15.77 -6.74 8.70
CA ILE A 67 16.05 -8.17 8.89
C ILE A 67 17.52 -8.50 8.59
N ALA A 68 18.07 -7.95 7.51
CA ALA A 68 19.48 -8.15 7.17
C ALA A 68 20.41 -7.61 8.26
N ALA A 69 20.11 -6.44 8.83
CA ALA A 69 20.87 -5.86 9.93
C ALA A 69 20.78 -6.69 11.23
N MET A 70 19.64 -7.34 11.49
CA MET A 70 19.47 -8.22 12.66
C MET A 70 20.18 -9.57 12.54
N LYS A 71 20.35 -10.11 11.32
CA LYS A 71 21.09 -11.38 11.09
C LYS A 71 22.61 -11.26 11.24
N VAL A 72 23.16 -10.05 11.26
CA VAL A 72 24.61 -9.78 11.39
C VAL A 72 25.03 -9.61 12.86
N ARG A 73 24.10 -9.76 13.81
CA ARG A 73 24.36 -9.72 15.26
C ARG A 73 24.44 -11.11 15.88
#